data_AF-A0A4Q3A8H6-F1
#
_entry.id   AF-A0A4Q3A8H6-F1
#
_cell.length_a   1.000
_cell.length_b   1.000
_cell.length_c   1.000
_cell.angle_alpha   90.00
_cell.angle_beta   90.00
_cell.angle_gamma   90.00
#
_symmetry.space_group_name_H-M   'P 1'
#
loop_
_entity.id
_entity.type
_entity.pdbx_description
1 polymer ?
#
loop_
_entity_poly.entity_id
_entity_poly.type
_entity_poly.pdbx_seq_one_letter_code
_entity_poly.pdbx_strand_id
1 'polypeptide(L)'
;QGQLTQSLTTNGTRLAEHAEALFDAGIRRINVSMDSRNPETFRYITRHGDLTPVLAGIAAAQAAGLAVKINMVALKGLNHDEIAPMLAWCAAEGLDLTLIETMPLGVIDEDRTDRFLPLTGVLAELQEHFPLVRDDHRSGGPARYWRIHGTDTRLGLISPLTANFCDTCNRVRLTTDGKLFMCLGQEDQVDLKAAIRAGGMDALDAAIDSALSLKPARHDFDIAAAAPAVSRHMSVTGG
;
A
#
# COMPACT_ATOMS: atom_id res chain seq x y z
N GLN A 1 -11.59 -23.98 -7.57
CA GLN A 1 -10.46 -23.15 -8.00
C GLN A 1 -10.89 -21.70 -7.82
N GLY A 2 -10.33 -20.98 -6.85
CA GLY A 2 -10.67 -19.57 -6.63
C GLY A 2 -10.03 -18.73 -7.72
N GLN A 3 -10.80 -17.82 -8.31
CA GLN A 3 -10.28 -16.87 -9.29
C GLN A 3 -9.17 -16.04 -8.61
N LEU A 4 -7.96 -16.05 -9.17
CA LEU A 4 -6.86 -15.22 -8.69
C LEU A 4 -7.29 -13.76 -8.78
N THR A 5 -7.40 -13.09 -7.63
CA THR A 5 -7.70 -11.66 -7.59
C THR A 5 -6.42 -10.89 -7.88
N GLN A 6 -6.35 -10.26 -9.05
CA GLN A 6 -5.23 -9.41 -9.45
C GLN A 6 -5.56 -7.95 -9.11
N SER A 7 -4.60 -7.25 -8.54
CA SER A 7 -4.70 -5.80 -8.28
C SER A 7 -3.40 -5.12 -8.65
N LEU A 8 -3.49 -3.95 -9.25
CA LEU A 8 -2.34 -3.10 -9.56
C LEU A 8 -2.25 -1.96 -8.54
N THR A 9 -1.06 -1.65 -8.05
CA THR A 9 -0.79 -0.40 -7.32
C THR A 9 -0.01 0.53 -8.24
N THR A 10 -0.41 1.81 -8.30
CA THR A 10 0.18 2.82 -9.18
C THR A 10 0.18 4.19 -8.50
N ASN A 11 1.07 5.09 -8.91
CA ASN A 11 0.98 6.52 -8.55
C ASN A 11 -0.06 7.29 -9.37
N GLY A 12 -0.70 6.63 -10.35
CA GLY A 12 -1.81 7.17 -11.13
C GLY A 12 -1.44 8.09 -12.30
N THR A 13 -0.17 8.51 -12.45
CA THR A 13 0.20 9.54 -13.44
C THR A 13 -0.01 9.13 -14.89
N ARG A 14 0.12 7.84 -15.19
CA ARG A 14 -0.14 7.27 -16.53
C ARG A 14 -1.46 6.53 -16.62
N LEU A 15 -2.28 6.55 -15.57
CA LEU A 15 -3.46 5.70 -15.49
C LEU A 15 -4.50 6.05 -16.56
N ALA A 16 -4.59 7.32 -16.95
CA ALA A 16 -5.47 7.75 -18.05
C ALA A 16 -5.12 7.08 -19.39
N GLU A 17 -3.85 6.81 -19.67
CA GLU A 17 -3.40 6.15 -20.90
C GLU A 17 -3.70 4.64 -20.91
N HIS A 18 -3.72 4.00 -19.74
CA HIS A 18 -3.72 2.53 -19.61
C HIS A 18 -5.01 1.96 -19.02
N ALA A 19 -5.95 2.78 -18.55
CA ALA A 19 -7.15 2.33 -17.85
C ALA A 19 -7.97 1.29 -18.62
N GLU A 20 -8.28 1.56 -19.89
CA GLU A 20 -9.05 0.64 -20.75
C GLU A 20 -8.27 -0.67 -20.99
N ALA A 21 -7.00 -0.57 -21.37
CA ALA A 21 -6.15 -1.73 -21.61
C ALA A 21 -6.00 -2.63 -20.36
N LEU A 22 -5.93 -2.03 -19.17
CA LEU A 22 -5.91 -2.76 -17.90
C LEU A 22 -7.23 -3.51 -17.67
N PHE A 23 -8.37 -2.86 -17.92
CA PHE A 23 -9.68 -3.49 -17.78
C PHE A 23 -9.87 -4.65 -18.78
N ASP A 24 -9.49 -4.44 -20.04
CA ASP A 24 -9.55 -5.45 -21.10
C ASP A 24 -8.64 -6.66 -20.80
N ALA A 25 -7.48 -6.41 -20.17
CA ALA A 25 -6.58 -7.47 -19.71
C ALA A 25 -7.10 -8.25 -18.48
N GLY A 26 -8.25 -7.89 -17.92
CA GLY A 26 -8.89 -8.60 -16.80
C GLY A 26 -8.65 -7.98 -15.43
N ILE A 27 -7.94 -6.85 -15.32
CA ILE A 27 -7.83 -6.12 -14.06
C ILE A 27 -9.20 -5.52 -13.72
N ARG A 28 -9.59 -5.61 -12.46
CA ARG A 28 -10.87 -5.06 -11.96
C ARG A 28 -10.69 -4.08 -10.82
N ARG A 29 -9.52 -4.09 -10.18
CA ARG A 29 -9.22 -3.29 -8.99
C ARG A 29 -7.83 -2.69 -9.09
N ILE A 30 -7.74 -1.40 -8.79
CA ILE A 30 -6.48 -0.68 -8.72
C ILE A 30 -6.36 0.08 -7.40
N ASN A 31 -5.14 0.21 -6.90
CA ASN A 31 -4.81 1.06 -5.77
C ASN A 31 -3.98 2.24 -6.29
N VAL A 32 -4.43 3.47 -6.05
CA VAL A 32 -3.72 4.69 -6.43
C VAL A 32 -3.07 5.28 -5.18
N SER A 33 -1.74 5.38 -5.17
CA SER A 33 -1.00 6.05 -4.11
C SER A 33 -1.13 7.57 -4.27
N MET A 34 -1.82 8.22 -3.34
CA MET A 34 -2.06 9.65 -3.35
C MET A 34 -2.18 10.16 -1.91
N ASP A 35 -1.12 10.79 -1.42
CA ASP A 35 -1.00 11.19 -0.01
C ASP A 35 -1.63 12.55 0.31
N SER A 36 -2.09 13.29 -0.70
CA SER A 36 -2.73 14.59 -0.53
C SER A 36 -3.52 14.99 -1.77
N ARG A 37 -4.60 15.75 -1.57
CA ARG A 37 -5.35 16.43 -2.64
C ARG A 37 -5.02 17.92 -2.76
N ASN A 38 -4.18 18.43 -1.86
CA ASN A 38 -3.60 19.75 -1.99
C ASN A 38 -2.40 19.68 -2.95
N PRO A 39 -2.39 20.45 -4.06
CA PRO A 39 -1.29 20.41 -5.03
C PRO A 39 0.09 20.71 -4.43
N GLU A 40 0.18 21.59 -3.43
CA GLU A 40 1.46 21.95 -2.79
C GLU A 40 1.97 20.83 -1.90
N THR A 41 1.11 20.30 -1.01
CA THR A 41 1.45 19.16 -0.15
C THR A 41 1.78 17.92 -0.99
N PHE A 42 0.99 17.62 -2.02
CA PHE A 42 1.26 16.53 -2.96
C PHE A 42 2.63 16.69 -3.63
N ARG A 43 2.93 17.88 -4.16
CA ARG A 43 4.20 18.19 -4.81
C ARG A 43 5.39 18.08 -3.85
N TYR A 44 5.19 18.45 -2.58
CA TYR A 44 6.19 18.27 -1.52
C TYR A 44 6.47 16.78 -1.28
N ILE A 45 5.42 15.99 -1.01
CA ILE A 45 5.54 14.56 -0.68
C ILE A 45 6.16 13.76 -1.84
N THR A 46 5.70 14.03 -3.06
CA THR A 46 6.12 13.28 -4.25
C THR A 46 7.43 13.77 -4.87
N ARG A 47 8.08 14.80 -4.29
CA ARG A 47 9.29 15.44 -4.84
C ARG A 47 9.08 15.94 -6.27
N HIS A 48 8.17 16.89 -6.44
CA HIS A 48 7.82 17.58 -7.70
C HIS A 48 6.75 16.90 -8.59
N GLY A 49 5.94 15.99 -8.05
CA GLY A 49 4.81 15.42 -8.79
C GLY A 49 3.69 16.44 -9.07
N ASP A 50 2.91 16.16 -10.13
CA ASP A 50 1.70 16.89 -10.50
C ASP A 50 0.47 16.04 -10.15
N LEU A 51 -0.46 16.63 -9.38
CA LEU A 51 -1.70 15.99 -8.95
C LEU A 51 -2.71 15.87 -10.11
N THR A 52 -2.65 16.77 -11.09
CA THR A 52 -3.60 16.85 -12.21
C THR A 52 -3.70 15.54 -13.00
N PRO A 53 -2.60 14.92 -13.49
CA PRO A 53 -2.68 13.65 -14.21
C PRO A 53 -3.16 12.49 -13.32
N VAL A 54 -2.94 12.54 -12.00
CA VAL A 54 -3.40 11.50 -11.07
C VAL A 54 -4.93 11.53 -10.97
N LEU A 55 -5.52 12.71 -10.77
CA LEU A 55 -6.98 12.87 -10.71
C LEU A 55 -7.65 12.51 -12.04
N ALA A 56 -7.06 12.92 -13.17
CA ALA A 56 -7.52 12.51 -14.50
C ALA A 56 -7.44 10.99 -14.69
N GLY A 57 -6.36 10.37 -14.21
CA GLY A 57 -6.19 8.92 -14.21
C GLY A 57 -7.23 8.18 -13.39
N ILE A 58 -7.58 8.68 -12.20
CA ILE A 58 -8.64 8.09 -11.35
C ILE A 58 -9.99 8.13 -12.08
N ALA A 59 -10.35 9.28 -12.65
CA ALA A 59 -11.60 9.42 -13.41
C ALA A 59 -11.65 8.47 -14.63
N ALA A 60 -10.55 8.37 -15.39
CA ALA A 60 -10.46 7.45 -16.53
C ALA A 60 -10.58 5.97 -16.10
N ALA A 61 -9.97 5.59 -14.98
CA ALA A 61 -10.09 4.24 -14.44
C ALA A 61 -11.53 3.90 -14.03
N GLN A 62 -12.23 4.82 -13.36
CA GLN A 62 -13.64 4.64 -13.02
C GLN A 62 -14.51 4.53 -14.28
N ALA A 63 -14.26 5.37 -15.30
CA ALA A 63 -14.97 5.32 -16.57
C ALA A 63 -14.76 3.99 -17.32
N ALA A 64 -13.56 3.40 -17.24
CA ALA A 64 -13.26 2.07 -17.77
C ALA A 64 -13.89 0.92 -16.95
N GLY A 65 -14.51 1.20 -15.79
CA GLY A 65 -15.13 0.20 -14.93
C GLY A 65 -14.19 -0.43 -13.89
N LEU A 66 -13.01 0.15 -13.67
CA LEU A 66 -12.11 -0.28 -12.59
C LEU A 66 -12.62 0.25 -11.24
N ALA A 67 -12.69 -0.62 -10.23
CA ALA A 67 -12.88 -0.17 -8.86
C ALA A 67 -11.56 0.40 -8.32
N VAL A 68 -11.60 1.65 -7.86
CA VAL A 68 -10.42 2.41 -7.45
C VAL A 68 -10.39 2.56 -5.94
N LYS A 69 -9.23 2.28 -5.35
CA LYS A 69 -8.93 2.54 -3.95
C LYS A 69 -7.76 3.50 -3.83
N ILE A 70 -7.86 4.47 -2.94
CA ILE A 70 -6.79 5.42 -2.63
C ILE A 70 -5.96 4.87 -1.47
N ASN A 71 -4.64 4.83 -1.64
CA ASN A 71 -3.71 4.57 -0.56
C ASN A 71 -3.08 5.91 -0.15
N MET A 72 -3.18 6.25 1.14
CA MET A 72 -2.61 7.45 1.72
C MET A 72 -1.74 7.07 2.92
N VAL A 73 -0.47 7.44 2.89
CA VAL A 73 0.41 7.38 4.07
C VAL A 73 0.05 8.53 4.98
N ALA A 74 -0.29 8.22 6.23
CA ALA A 74 -0.65 9.22 7.23
C ALA A 74 0.61 9.81 7.86
N LEU A 75 0.82 11.12 7.69
CA LEU A 75 2.02 11.86 8.07
C LEU A 75 1.67 13.01 9.00
N LYS A 76 2.13 12.91 10.25
CA LYS A 76 1.91 13.92 11.29
C LYS A 76 2.48 15.27 10.87
N GLY A 77 1.68 16.32 11.07
CA GLY A 77 2.06 17.70 10.75
C GLY A 77 2.31 17.95 9.26
N LEU A 78 1.84 17.07 8.37
CA LEU A 78 1.95 17.24 6.92
C LEU A 78 0.60 17.06 6.22
N ASN A 79 -0.05 15.90 6.39
CA ASN A 79 -1.34 15.62 5.74
C ASN A 79 -2.42 15.09 6.69
N HIS A 80 -2.17 15.12 8.01
CA HIS A 80 -3.14 14.67 9.03
C HIS A 80 -4.48 15.37 8.86
N ASP A 81 -4.49 16.70 8.74
CA ASP A 81 -5.71 17.51 8.58
C ASP A 81 -6.45 17.22 7.25
N GLU A 82 -5.80 16.57 6.28
CA GLU A 82 -6.40 16.18 5.01
C GLU A 82 -7.10 14.82 5.06
N ILE A 83 -6.93 14.01 6.12
CA ILE A 83 -7.46 12.64 6.18
C ILE A 83 -9.00 12.61 6.15
N ALA A 84 -9.66 13.41 7.00
CA ALA A 84 -11.12 13.48 7.00
C ALA A 84 -11.70 14.04 5.68
N PRO A 85 -11.17 15.15 5.12
CA PRO A 85 -11.54 15.62 3.78
C PRO A 85 -11.30 14.58 2.67
N MET A 86 -10.22 13.81 2.74
CA MET A 86 -9.91 12.74 1.80
C MET A 86 -10.96 11.61 1.87
N LEU A 87 -11.35 11.19 3.08
CA LEU A 87 -12.37 10.16 3.28
C LEU A 87 -13.74 10.63 2.77
N ALA A 88 -14.13 11.87 3.06
CA ALA A 88 -15.37 12.45 2.56
C ALA A 88 -15.41 12.49 1.02
N TRP A 89 -14.29 12.87 0.40
CA TRP A 89 -14.18 12.85 -1.06
C TRP A 89 -14.21 11.44 -1.63
N CYS A 90 -13.50 10.48 -1.04
CA CYS A 90 -13.58 9.09 -1.47
C CYS A 90 -15.04 8.58 -1.41
N ALA A 91 -15.77 8.93 -0.35
CA ALA A 91 -17.18 8.58 -0.24
C ALA A 91 -18.06 9.21 -1.33
N ALA A 92 -17.82 10.49 -1.67
CA ALA A 92 -18.55 11.19 -2.72
C ALA A 92 -18.28 10.62 -4.13
N GLU A 93 -17.06 10.17 -4.40
CA GLU A 93 -16.65 9.61 -5.70
C GLU A 93 -16.85 8.10 -5.81
N GLY A 94 -17.35 7.43 -4.77
CA GLY A 94 -17.48 5.96 -4.76
C GLY A 94 -16.13 5.22 -4.75
N LEU A 95 -15.12 5.81 -4.12
CA LEU A 95 -13.78 5.26 -3.92
C LEU A 95 -13.66 4.66 -2.51
N ASP A 96 -12.77 3.68 -2.36
CA ASP A 96 -12.29 3.24 -1.03
C ASP A 96 -11.04 4.03 -0.62
N LEU A 97 -10.82 4.21 0.68
CA LEU A 97 -9.60 4.81 1.23
C LEU A 97 -8.85 3.78 2.08
N THR A 98 -7.53 3.71 1.97
CA THR A 98 -6.67 2.96 2.88
C THR A 98 -5.59 3.87 3.45
N LEU A 99 -5.60 4.03 4.77
CA LEU A 99 -4.56 4.74 5.49
C LEU A 99 -3.44 3.78 5.89
N ILE A 100 -2.21 4.26 5.79
CA ILE A 100 -1.00 3.47 6.05
C ILE A 100 -0.13 4.23 7.05
N GLU A 101 0.31 3.57 8.12
CA GLU A 101 1.34 4.16 9.00
C GLU A 101 2.67 4.23 8.26
N THR A 102 3.40 5.33 8.46
CA THR A 102 4.78 5.42 8.00
C THR A 102 5.62 4.29 8.60
N MET A 103 6.49 3.69 7.78
CA MET A 103 7.38 2.57 8.16
C MET A 103 8.83 2.99 7.98
N PRO A 104 9.78 2.54 8.82
CA PRO A 104 11.20 2.92 8.73
C PRO A 104 11.97 2.14 7.63
N LEU A 105 11.70 2.44 6.35
CA LEU A 105 12.27 1.71 5.19
C LEU A 105 13.18 2.56 4.30
N GLY A 106 14.46 2.21 4.19
CA GLY A 106 15.45 2.95 3.42
C GLY A 106 15.93 4.22 4.12
N VAL A 107 17.02 4.82 3.64
CA VAL A 107 17.53 6.08 4.20
C VAL A 107 16.67 7.24 3.67
N ILE A 108 16.10 8.06 4.56
CA ILE A 108 15.39 9.29 4.19
C ILE A 108 15.98 10.42 5.02
N ASP A 109 16.15 11.61 4.42
CA ASP A 109 16.75 12.80 5.06
C ASP A 109 15.90 13.41 6.18
N GLU A 110 14.59 13.11 6.25
CA GLU A 110 13.69 13.59 7.29
C GLU A 110 13.56 12.61 8.47
N ASP A 111 13.49 13.16 9.68
CA ASP A 111 13.25 12.41 10.91
C ASP A 111 11.84 11.78 10.88
N ARG A 112 11.80 10.48 10.61
CA ARG A 112 10.55 9.71 10.47
C ARG A 112 9.74 9.68 11.76
N THR A 113 10.41 9.81 12.90
CA THR A 113 9.79 9.82 14.23
C THR A 113 8.81 10.99 14.34
N ASP A 114 9.19 12.15 13.81
CA ASP A 114 8.38 13.37 13.86
C ASP A 114 7.12 13.29 12.99
N ARG A 115 7.16 12.45 11.95
CA ARG A 115 6.05 12.24 11.01
C ARG A 115 5.15 11.06 11.38
N PHE A 116 5.48 10.29 12.41
CA PHE A 116 4.68 9.14 12.81
C PHE A 116 3.32 9.55 13.37
N LEU A 117 2.26 8.93 12.82
CA LEU A 117 0.88 9.14 13.23
C LEU A 117 0.19 7.78 13.48
N PRO A 118 -0.09 7.41 14.75
CA PRO A 118 -0.87 6.23 15.10
C PRO A 118 -2.25 6.20 14.44
N LEU A 119 -2.54 5.18 13.61
CA LEU A 119 -3.85 5.09 12.96
C LEU A 119 -4.99 4.75 13.94
N THR A 120 -4.67 4.26 15.14
CA THR A 120 -5.66 4.07 16.20
C THR A 120 -6.24 5.40 16.68
N GLY A 121 -5.41 6.44 16.79
CA GLY A 121 -5.86 7.81 17.12
C GLY A 121 -6.66 8.42 15.97
N VAL A 122 -6.15 8.31 14.74
CA VAL A 122 -6.83 8.80 13.54
C VAL A 122 -8.21 8.14 13.37
N LEU A 123 -8.35 6.85 13.64
CA LEU A 123 -9.64 6.18 13.60
C LEU A 123 -10.62 6.77 14.62
N ALA A 124 -10.18 7.03 15.85
CA ALA A 124 -11.02 7.62 16.87
C ALA A 124 -11.53 9.01 16.45
N GLU A 125 -10.64 9.86 15.92
CA GLU A 125 -11.01 11.17 15.37
C GLU A 125 -12.01 11.05 14.21
N LEU A 126 -11.79 10.12 13.28
CA LEU A 126 -12.73 9.91 12.16
C LEU A 126 -14.10 9.42 12.64
N GLN A 127 -14.17 8.65 13.72
CA GLN A 127 -15.44 8.18 14.29
C GLN A 127 -16.30 9.31 14.89
N GLU A 128 -15.71 10.48 15.19
CA GLU A 128 -16.46 11.66 15.63
C GLU A 128 -17.21 12.33 14.47
N HIS A 129 -16.74 12.14 13.23
CA HIS A 129 -17.28 12.81 12.04
C HIS A 129 -18.00 11.87 11.07
N PHE A 130 -17.67 10.58 11.09
CA PHE A 130 -18.22 9.58 10.18
C PHE A 130 -18.81 8.40 10.98
N PRO A 131 -19.99 7.88 10.58
CA PRO A 131 -20.58 6.71 11.24
C PRO A 131 -19.88 5.43 10.79
N LEU A 132 -18.63 5.23 11.24
CA LEU A 132 -17.80 4.09 10.84
C LEU A 132 -18.17 2.83 11.61
N VAL A 133 -18.60 1.80 10.88
CA VAL A 133 -18.87 0.46 11.41
C VAL A 133 -17.78 -0.51 10.97
N ARG A 134 -17.42 -1.45 11.86
CA ARG A 134 -16.45 -2.49 11.54
C ARG A 134 -16.92 -3.31 10.34
N ASP A 135 -16.04 -3.56 9.38
CA ASP A 135 -16.32 -4.38 8.20
C ASP A 135 -15.47 -5.66 8.24
N ASP A 136 -16.14 -6.82 8.13
CA ASP A 136 -15.49 -8.13 8.11
C ASP A 136 -14.88 -8.49 6.76
N HIS A 137 -14.95 -7.58 5.77
CA HIS A 137 -14.24 -7.71 4.50
C HIS A 137 -12.78 -8.11 4.72
N ARG A 138 -12.31 -9.05 3.90
CA ARG A 138 -10.93 -9.50 3.84
C ARG A 138 -10.43 -9.36 2.41
N SER A 139 -9.19 -8.92 2.30
CA SER A 139 -8.46 -8.79 1.05
C SER A 139 -7.16 -9.59 1.12
N GLY A 140 -6.42 -9.70 0.01
CA GLY A 140 -5.05 -10.25 0.04
C GLY A 140 -4.03 -9.36 0.77
N GLY A 141 -4.40 -8.13 1.14
CA GLY A 141 -3.59 -7.20 1.91
C GLY A 141 -3.90 -7.22 3.42
N PRO A 142 -3.09 -6.52 4.24
CA PRO A 142 -3.16 -6.56 5.71
C PRO A 142 -4.21 -5.61 6.28
N ALA A 143 -4.90 -4.86 5.42
CA ALA A 143 -5.78 -3.81 5.83
C ALA A 143 -6.94 -4.39 6.65
N ARG A 144 -7.25 -3.69 7.73
CA ARG A 144 -8.45 -3.91 8.54
C ARG A 144 -9.47 -2.86 8.13
N TYR A 145 -10.71 -3.27 7.88
CA TYR A 145 -11.70 -2.40 7.23
C TYR A 145 -12.80 -1.91 8.18
N TRP A 146 -13.20 -0.67 7.94
CA TRP A 146 -14.43 -0.06 8.40
C TRP A 146 -15.21 0.41 7.17
N ARG A 147 -16.51 0.59 7.33
CA ARG A 147 -17.39 1.12 6.28
C ARG A 147 -18.16 2.30 6.85
N ILE A 148 -18.34 3.32 6.02
CA ILE A 148 -19.21 4.45 6.38
C ILE A 148 -20.65 3.95 6.31
N HIS A 149 -21.38 4.01 7.42
CA HIS A 149 -22.77 3.57 7.47
C HIS A 149 -23.62 4.35 6.45
N GLY A 150 -24.36 3.62 5.63
CA GLY A 150 -25.18 4.19 4.55
C GLY A 150 -24.47 4.32 3.20
N THR A 151 -23.19 3.93 3.10
CA THR A 151 -22.46 3.86 1.82
C THR A 151 -21.73 2.52 1.68
N ASP A 152 -21.22 2.25 0.47
CA ASP A 152 -20.34 1.10 0.20
C ASP A 152 -18.85 1.41 0.41
N THR A 153 -18.51 2.67 0.71
CA THR A 153 -17.13 3.14 0.89
C THR A 153 -16.50 2.54 2.12
N ARG A 154 -15.32 1.93 1.93
CA ARG A 154 -14.50 1.37 2.99
C ARG A 154 -13.32 2.27 3.33
N LEU A 155 -13.04 2.32 4.63
CA LEU A 155 -11.79 2.81 5.21
C LEU A 155 -10.96 1.60 5.66
N GLY A 156 -9.84 1.35 4.99
CA GLY A 156 -8.82 0.37 5.39
C GLY A 156 -7.74 1.02 6.25
N LEU A 157 -7.25 0.32 7.28
CA LEU A 157 -6.08 0.74 8.05
C LEU A 157 -4.97 -0.32 7.97
N ILE A 158 -3.77 0.11 7.58
CA ILE A 158 -2.54 -0.69 7.58
C ILE A 158 -1.62 -0.13 8.67
N SER A 159 -1.57 -0.83 9.81
CA SER A 159 -0.88 -0.38 11.03
C SER A 159 0.28 -1.32 11.41
N PRO A 160 1.39 -1.35 10.66
CA PRO A 160 2.52 -2.24 10.93
C PRO A 160 3.16 -2.02 12.31
N LEU A 161 3.06 -0.81 12.88
CA LEU A 161 3.66 -0.44 14.16
C LEU A 161 2.66 -0.57 15.31
N THR A 162 1.52 0.14 15.26
CA THR A 162 0.62 0.22 16.43
C THR A 162 -0.29 -0.97 16.62
N ALA A 163 -0.54 -1.72 15.54
CA ALA A 163 -1.44 -2.87 15.57
C ALA A 163 -1.04 -3.88 14.49
N ASN A 164 0.13 -4.46 14.73
CA ASN A 164 0.84 -5.38 13.86
C ASN A 164 -0.05 -6.54 13.37
N PHE A 165 0.24 -7.01 12.15
CA PHE A 165 -0.52 -8.05 11.45
C PHE A 165 0.36 -9.21 10.94
N CYS A 166 1.61 -9.32 11.42
CA CYS A 166 2.58 -10.29 10.91
C CYS A 166 2.12 -11.75 11.08
N ASP A 167 1.42 -12.06 12.19
CA ASP A 167 0.89 -13.40 12.48
C ASP A 167 -0.08 -13.92 11.40
N THR A 168 -0.65 -13.02 10.61
CA THR A 168 -1.56 -13.36 9.49
C THR A 168 -0.98 -13.00 8.11
N CYS A 169 0.28 -12.57 8.06
CA CYS A 169 0.92 -12.09 6.85
C CYS A 169 1.35 -13.25 5.95
N ASN A 170 0.68 -13.41 4.81
CA ASN A 170 0.97 -14.42 3.79
C ASN A 170 1.71 -13.85 2.56
N ARG A 171 2.29 -12.65 2.66
CA ARG A 171 2.92 -11.95 1.52
C ARG A 171 4.41 -12.26 1.40
N VAL A 172 4.85 -12.41 0.16
CA VAL A 172 6.24 -12.39 -0.30
C VAL A 172 6.33 -11.42 -1.47
N ARG A 173 7.54 -10.99 -1.83
CA ARG A 173 7.75 -9.98 -2.87
C ARG A 173 8.86 -10.41 -3.81
N LEU A 174 8.55 -10.43 -5.10
CA LEU A 174 9.54 -10.64 -6.15
C LEU A 174 9.93 -9.29 -6.74
N THR A 175 11.21 -8.95 -6.69
CA THR A 175 11.74 -7.73 -7.32
C THR A 175 11.91 -7.90 -8.82
N THR A 176 12.08 -6.79 -9.54
CA THR A 176 12.30 -6.80 -11.00
C THR A 176 13.61 -7.44 -11.41
N ASP A 177 14.62 -7.50 -10.53
CA ASP A 177 15.86 -8.22 -10.76
C ASP A 177 15.77 -9.71 -10.40
N GLY A 178 14.63 -10.18 -9.89
CA GLY A 178 14.30 -11.59 -9.72
C GLY A 178 14.63 -12.18 -8.35
N LYS A 179 14.73 -11.33 -7.31
CA LYS A 179 14.95 -11.76 -5.93
C LYS A 179 13.64 -11.81 -5.15
N LEU A 180 13.45 -12.90 -4.43
CA LEU A 180 12.31 -13.10 -3.55
C LEU A 180 12.67 -12.63 -2.14
N PHE A 181 11.89 -11.69 -1.63
CA PHE A 181 11.93 -11.22 -0.24
C PHE A 181 10.70 -11.71 0.51
N MET A 182 10.92 -12.31 1.68
CA MET A 182 9.86 -12.92 2.49
C MET A 182 9.19 -11.93 3.43
N CYS A 183 9.85 -10.81 3.70
CA CYS A 183 9.41 -9.75 4.59
C CYS A 183 9.79 -8.38 4.01
N LEU A 184 8.99 -7.36 4.31
CA LEU A 184 9.35 -5.98 3.97
C LEU A 184 10.54 -5.48 4.78
N GLY A 185 10.58 -5.87 6.05
CA GLY A 185 11.49 -5.33 7.07
C GLY A 185 12.66 -6.23 7.40
N GLN A 186 13.05 -7.14 6.51
CA GLN A 186 14.26 -7.95 6.66
C GLN A 186 15.05 -7.98 5.36
N GLU A 187 16.37 -8.18 5.45
CA GLU A 187 17.26 -8.18 4.28
C GLU A 187 17.33 -9.53 3.55
N ASP A 188 16.94 -10.63 4.22
CA ASP A 188 17.00 -11.98 3.67
C ASP A 188 16.25 -12.11 2.33
N GLN A 189 16.90 -12.79 1.38
CA GLN A 189 16.39 -12.97 0.04
C GLN A 189 16.95 -14.20 -0.66
N VAL A 190 16.22 -14.68 -1.66
CA VAL A 190 16.63 -15.77 -2.54
C VAL A 190 16.57 -15.31 -3.99
N ASP A 191 17.64 -15.54 -4.76
CA ASP A 191 17.72 -15.18 -6.18
C ASP A 191 17.05 -16.26 -7.05
N LEU A 192 15.76 -16.08 -7.32
CA LEU A 192 14.98 -17.02 -8.13
C LEU A 192 15.38 -16.98 -9.60
N LYS A 193 15.87 -15.84 -10.08
CA LYS A 193 16.34 -15.69 -11.47
C LYS A 193 17.63 -16.45 -11.70
N ALA A 194 18.55 -16.48 -10.73
CA ALA A 194 19.74 -17.32 -10.79
C ALA A 194 19.35 -18.81 -10.74
N ALA A 195 18.43 -19.19 -9.83
CA ALA A 195 17.98 -20.57 -9.68
C ALA A 195 17.38 -21.14 -10.97
N ILE A 196 16.41 -20.44 -11.58
CA ILE A 196 15.76 -20.90 -12.82
C ILE A 196 16.75 -20.97 -13.99
N ARG A 197 17.74 -20.08 -14.05
CA ARG A 197 18.75 -20.07 -15.13
C ARG A 197 19.77 -21.20 -14.99
N ALA A 198 20.10 -21.62 -13.77
CA ALA A 198 21.09 -22.66 -13.51
C ALA A 198 20.49 -24.08 -13.60
N GLY A 199 19.28 -24.28 -13.09
CA GLY A 199 18.69 -25.61 -12.93
C GLY A 199 17.22 -25.73 -13.33
N GLY A 200 16.66 -24.74 -14.04
CA GLY A 200 15.28 -24.81 -14.53
C GLY A 200 14.23 -24.78 -13.42
N MET A 201 13.09 -25.43 -13.66
CA MET A 201 11.94 -25.41 -12.75
C MET A 201 12.23 -26.10 -11.41
N ASP A 202 12.94 -27.24 -11.41
CA ASP A 202 13.23 -27.96 -10.17
C ASP A 202 14.08 -27.12 -9.20
N ALA A 203 15.06 -26.38 -9.74
CA ALA A 203 15.87 -25.46 -8.94
C ALA A 203 15.07 -24.24 -8.46
N LEU A 204 14.12 -23.75 -9.27
CA LEU A 204 13.21 -22.68 -8.88
C LEU A 204 12.31 -23.11 -7.72
N ASP A 205 11.69 -24.29 -7.82
CA ASP A 205 10.79 -24.80 -6.79
C ASP A 205 11.54 -25.02 -5.47
N ALA A 206 12.73 -25.64 -5.52
CA ALA A 206 13.59 -25.80 -4.35
C ALA A 206 14.02 -24.44 -3.74
N ALA A 207 14.28 -23.43 -4.57
CA ALA A 207 14.61 -22.09 -4.10
C ALA A 207 13.42 -21.39 -3.44
N ILE A 208 12.20 -21.58 -3.95
CA ILE A 208 10.97 -21.06 -3.34
C ILE A 208 10.72 -21.73 -1.98
N ASP A 209 10.84 -23.06 -1.89
CA ASP A 209 10.66 -23.78 -0.62
C ASP A 209 11.65 -23.33 0.45
N SER A 210 12.92 -23.18 0.06
CA SER A 210 13.97 -22.64 0.92
C SER A 210 13.63 -21.21 1.37
N ALA A 211 13.22 -20.34 0.44
CA ALA A 211 12.84 -18.97 0.76
C ALA A 211 11.70 -18.91 1.78
N LEU A 212 10.65 -19.72 1.62
CA LEU A 212 9.52 -19.72 2.56
C LEU A 212 9.93 -20.09 3.99
N SER A 213 10.92 -20.96 4.16
CA SER A 213 11.47 -21.29 5.49
C SER A 213 12.20 -20.13 6.18
N LEU A 214 12.66 -19.14 5.40
CA LEU A 214 13.33 -17.93 5.89
C LEU A 214 12.35 -16.82 6.27
N LYS A 215 11.03 -17.03 6.09
CA LYS A 215 10.05 -16.01 6.46
C LYS A 215 10.05 -15.82 7.98
N PRO A 216 10.40 -14.61 8.48
CA PRO A 216 10.42 -14.36 9.90
C PRO A 216 8.98 -14.36 10.44
N ALA A 217 8.82 -14.68 11.74
CA ALA A 217 7.53 -14.59 12.42
C ALA A 217 6.96 -13.15 12.39
N ARG A 218 7.83 -12.15 12.50
CA ARG A 218 7.49 -10.73 12.44
C ARG A 218 8.67 -9.88 11.97
N HIS A 219 8.40 -8.65 11.58
CA HIS A 219 9.43 -7.63 11.42
C HIS A 219 9.76 -6.97 12.77
N ASP A 220 10.94 -6.33 12.82
CA ASP A 220 11.44 -5.60 14.00
C ASP A 220 11.42 -4.08 13.78
N PHE A 221 10.44 -3.58 13.03
CA PHE A 221 10.25 -2.14 12.87
C PHE A 221 10.17 -1.43 14.21
N ASP A 222 11.09 -0.50 14.39
CA ASP A 222 11.12 0.46 15.48
C ASP A 222 11.23 1.85 14.86
N ILE A 223 10.21 2.67 15.09
CA ILE A 223 10.16 4.03 14.55
C ILE A 223 11.12 4.97 15.29
N ALA A 224 11.50 4.63 16.52
CA ALA A 224 12.44 5.40 17.33
C ALA A 224 13.91 5.04 17.06
N ALA A 225 14.18 4.03 16.23
CA ALA A 225 15.53 3.65 15.86
C ALA A 225 16.19 4.69 14.95
N ALA A 226 17.47 4.98 15.20
CA ALA A 226 18.24 5.95 14.43
C ALA A 226 18.53 5.52 12.98
N ALA A 227 18.44 4.21 12.70
CA ALA A 227 18.67 3.65 11.38
C ALA A 227 17.37 3.01 10.85
N PRO A 228 17.16 3.01 9.52
CA PRO A 228 16.03 2.31 8.94
C PRO A 228 16.17 0.81 9.17
N ALA A 229 15.03 0.11 9.27
CA ALA A 229 15.00 -1.33 9.49
C ALA A 229 15.65 -2.12 8.35
N VAL A 230 15.61 -1.57 7.13
CA VAL A 230 16.27 -2.11 5.94
C VAL A 230 16.83 -0.96 5.09
N SER A 231 17.86 -1.25 4.32
CA SER A 231 18.48 -0.33 3.37
C SER A 231 17.58 -0.01 2.17
N ARG A 232 16.69 -0.93 1.82
CA ARG A 232 15.85 -0.85 0.62
C ARG A 232 14.68 0.12 0.82
N HIS A 233 14.43 0.93 -0.21
CA HIS A 233 13.20 1.71 -0.31
C HIS A 233 12.00 0.83 -0.68
N MET A 234 10.80 1.30 -0.35
CA MET A 234 9.55 0.62 -0.67
C MET A 234 9.38 0.38 -2.19
N SER A 235 9.82 1.34 -3.01
CA SER A 235 9.76 1.25 -4.48
C SER A 235 10.52 0.06 -5.07
N VAL A 236 11.57 -0.43 -4.39
CA VAL A 236 12.34 -1.61 -4.83
C VAL A 236 11.51 -2.89 -4.73
N THR A 237 10.58 -2.94 -3.77
CA THR A 237 9.80 -4.15 -3.46
C THR A 237 8.31 -3.96 -3.77
N GLY A 238 7.99 -3.10 -4.74
CA GLY A 238 6.66 -3.01 -5.35
C GLY A 238 5.62 -2.25 -4.53
N GLY A 239 6.02 -1.19 -3.83
CA GLY A 239 5.09 -0.22 -3.22
C GLY A 239 5.38 1.21 -3.66
#